data_AF-A0A9P7AFW3-F1
#
_entry.id   AF-A0A9P7AFW3-F1
#
_cell.length_a   1.000
_cell.length_b   1.000
_cell.length_c   1.000
_cell.angle_alpha   90.00
_cell.angle_beta   90.00
_cell.angle_gamma   90.00
#
_symmetry.space_group_name_H-M   'P 1'
#
loop_
_entity.id
_entity.type
_entity.pdbx_description
1 polymer ?
#
loop_
_entity_poly.entity_id
_entity_poly.type
_entity_poly.pdbx_seq_one_letter_code
_entity_poly.pdbx_strand_id
1 'polypeptide(L)' 'LYPGKISVFNSASSRFYAASDLSGIGGMRIEHIHACPSWRNEYSRNDCVFVNTDSGLPGLQGLEV' A
#
# COMPACT_ATOMS: atom_id res chain seq x y z
N LEU A 1 -16.74 12.46 17.14
CA LEU A 1 -15.48 13.14 16.76
C LEU A 1 -14.39 12.67 17.69
N TYR A 2 -13.25 12.22 17.17
CA TYR A 2 -12.14 11.72 17.98
C TYR A 2 -11.35 12.91 18.56
N PRO A 3 -11.16 13.01 19.89
CA PRO A 3 -10.53 14.17 20.53
C PRO A 3 -8.99 14.13 20.56
N GLY A 4 -8.36 13.04 20.10
CA GLY A 4 -6.91 12.89 20.11
C GLY A 4 -6.21 13.56 18.93
N LYS A 5 -4.87 13.68 19.01
CA LYS A 5 -4.04 14.11 17.88
C LYS A 5 -4.02 13.02 16.80
N ILE A 6 -4.17 13.42 15.54
CA ILE A 6 -4.10 12.53 14.38
C ILE A 6 -2.84 12.90 13.60
N SER A 7 -1.99 11.91 13.35
CA SER A 7 -0.86 12.04 12.43
C SER A 7 -1.27 11.53 11.06
N VAL A 8 -1.04 12.33 10.02
CA VAL A 8 -1.37 11.96 8.63
C VAL A 8 -0.08 11.69 7.87
N PHE A 9 -0.01 10.53 7.22
CA PHE A 9 1.09 10.13 6.35
C PHE A 9 0.54 9.93 4.94
N ASN A 10 1.11 10.67 3.98
CA ASN A 10 0.65 10.65 2.59
C ASN A 10 1.29 9.53 1.75
N SER A 11 2.05 8.65 2.38
CA SER A 11 2.64 7.48 1.73
C SER A 11 3.01 6.41 2.75
N ALA A 12 3.02 5.16 2.31
CA ALA A 12 3.53 4.02 3.05
C ALA A 12 4.46 3.18 2.17
N SER A 13 5.25 2.30 2.79
CA SER A 13 6.08 1.32 2.09
C SER A 13 5.72 -0.08 2.56
N SER A 14 5.45 -1.00 1.64
CA SER A 14 5.24 -2.41 1.93
C SER A 14 6.48 -3.20 1.52
N ARG A 15 7.06 -3.97 2.45
CA ARG A 15 8.17 -4.89 2.17
C ARG A 15 7.66 -6.31 2.26
N PHE A 16 7.84 -7.09 1.20
CA PHE A 16 7.39 -8.47 1.14
C PHE A 16 8.35 -9.33 0.32
N TYR A 17 8.28 -10.63 0.53
CA TYR A 17 8.98 -11.59 -0.29
C TYR A 17 8.08 -12.00 -1.46
N ALA A 18 8.55 -11.79 -2.68
CA ALA A 18 7.95 -12.29 -3.90
C ALA A 18 9.02 -13.03 -4.69
N ALA A 19 8.88 -14.35 -4.79
CA ALA A 19 9.74 -15.19 -5.63
C ALA A 19 9.39 -14.97 -7.11
N SER A 20 9.74 -13.81 -7.65
CA SER A 20 9.57 -13.44 -9.05
C SER A 20 10.87 -12.86 -9.59
N ASP A 21 11.11 -13.01 -10.90
CA ASP A 21 12.32 -12.48 -11.55
C ASP A 21 12.46 -10.96 -11.35
N LEU A 22 11.34 -10.24 -11.29
CA LEU A 22 11.29 -8.80 -11.01
C LEU A 22 11.80 -8.42 -9.61
N SER A 23 11.77 -9.35 -8.65
CA SER A 23 12.22 -9.13 -7.28
C SER A 23 13.72 -9.43 -7.10
N GLY A 24 14.40 -9.89 -8.15
CA GLY A 24 15.83 -10.12 -8.17
C GLY A 24 16.32 -11.29 -7.32
N ILE A 25 17.65 -11.45 -7.26
CA ILE A 25 18.32 -12.50 -6.51
C ILE A 25 18.07 -12.25 -5.01
N GLY A 26 17.19 -13.06 -4.41
CA GLY A 26 16.79 -12.93 -3.01
C GLY A 26 15.30 -12.63 -2.80
N GLY A 27 14.53 -12.37 -3.87
CA GLY A 27 13.06 -12.32 -3.83
C GLY A 27 12.45 -11.24 -2.94
N MET A 28 13.24 -10.33 -2.37
CA MET A 28 12.73 -9.25 -1.51
C MET A 28 12.31 -8.05 -2.34
N ARG A 29 11.05 -7.63 -2.19
CA ARG A 29 10.48 -6.47 -2.89
C ARG A 29 10.04 -5.41 -1.90
N ILE A 30 10.12 -4.16 -2.34
CA ILE A 30 9.60 -2.99 -1.65
C ILE A 30 8.72 -2.23 -2.65
N GLU A 31 7.49 -1.95 -2.24
CA GLU A 31 6.55 -1.12 -2.98
C GLU A 31 6.18 0.10 -2.16
N HIS A 32 6.10 1.26 -2.82
CA HIS A 32 5.62 2.49 -2.22
C HIS A 32 4.17 2.71 -2.62
N ILE A 33 3.34 3.00 -1.62
CA ILE A 33 1.92 3.31 -1.76
C ILE A 33 1.77 4.81 -1.48
N HIS A 34 1.28 5.55 -2.45
CA HIS A 34 1.09 7.00 -2.36
C HIS A 34 -0.38 7.37 -2.16
N ALA A 35 -0.63 8.29 -1.24
CA ALA A 35 -1.88 9.02 -1.05
C ALA A 35 -1.54 10.52 -0.89
N CYS A 36 -0.82 11.06 -1.87
CA CYS A 36 -0.29 12.41 -1.84
C CYS A 36 -1.27 13.40 -2.50
N PRO A 37 -1.92 14.29 -1.72
CA PRO A 37 -2.89 15.23 -2.29
C PRO A 37 -2.24 16.30 -3.19
N SER A 38 -0.96 16.61 -2.96
CA SER A 38 -0.16 17.49 -3.80
C SER A 38 1.18 16.82 -4.10
N TRP A 39 1.26 16.16 -5.24
CA TRP A 39 2.47 15.54 -5.77
C TRP A 39 3.13 16.48 -6.77
N ARG A 40 4.43 16.73 -6.59
CA ARG A 40 5.22 17.69 -7.40
C ARG A 40 4.60 19.10 -7.49
N ASN A 41 3.77 19.48 -6.52
CA ASN A 41 3.00 20.74 -6.52
C ASN A 41 2.02 20.91 -7.70
N GLU A 42 1.62 19.83 -8.38
CA GLU A 42 0.79 19.91 -9.59
C GLU A 42 -0.53 19.15 -9.47
N TYR A 43 -0.49 17.89 -9.03
CA TYR A 43 -1.67 17.01 -9.03
C TYR A 43 -1.65 16.04 -7.85
N SER A 44 -2.80 15.45 -7.53
CA SER A 44 -2.87 14.37 -6.54
C SER A 44 -2.30 13.07 -7.10
N ARG A 45 -1.49 12.36 -6.31
CA ARG A 45 -1.02 11.01 -6.63
C ARG A 45 -1.57 10.02 -5.60
N ASN A 46 -2.56 9.25 -6.02
CA ASN A 46 -3.17 8.19 -5.23
C ASN A 46 -2.96 6.86 -5.94
N ASP A 47 -2.30 5.93 -5.28
CA ASP A 47 -2.18 4.55 -5.73
C ASP A 47 -3.41 3.76 -5.24
N CYS A 48 -3.84 2.78 -6.02
CA CYS A 48 -4.91 1.86 -5.65
C CYS A 48 -4.29 0.59 -5.06
N VAL A 49 -4.76 0.18 -3.89
CA VAL A 49 -4.26 -1.00 -3.17
C VAL A 49 -5.40 -1.90 -2.75
N PHE A 50 -5.16 -3.20 -2.82
CA PHE A 50 -6.06 -4.19 -2.23
C PHE A 50 -5.73 -4.35 -0.74
N VAL A 51 -6.74 -4.20 0.11
CA VAL A 51 -6.64 -4.37 1.56
C VAL A 51 -7.31 -5.68 1.95
N ASN A 52 -6.67 -6.44 2.84
CA ASN A 52 -7.26 -7.66 3.39
C ASN A 52 -8.32 -7.29 4.44
N THR A 53 -9.58 -7.59 4.14
CA THR A 53 -10.72 -7.37 5.04
C THR A 53 -11.21 -8.68 5.68
N ASP A 54 -11.01 -9.82 5.01
CA ASP A 54 -11.34 -11.15 5.53
C ASP A 54 -10.24 -12.18 5.24
N SER A 55 -9.43 -12.48 6.27
CA SER A 55 -8.36 -13.48 6.18
C SER A 55 -8.84 -14.93 6.10
N GLY A 56 -10.14 -15.19 6.30
CA GLY A 56 -10.74 -16.53 6.18
C GLY A 56 -11.03 -16.93 4.73
N LEU A 57 -11.07 -15.97 3.81
CA LEU A 57 -11.35 -16.22 2.40
C LEU A 57 -10.05 -16.48 1.60
N PRO A 58 -10.08 -17.42 0.62
CA PRO A 58 -8.89 -17.77 -0.13
C PRO A 58 -8.52 -16.71 -1.16
N GLY A 59 -7.23 -16.39 -1.23
CA GLY A 59 -6.65 -15.56 -2.28
C GLY A 59 -7.26 -14.15 -2.34
N LEU A 60 -7.68 -13.73 -3.53
CA LEU A 60 -8.22 -12.39 -3.78
C LEU A 60 -9.64 -12.19 -3.23
N GLN A 61 -10.34 -13.25 -2.81
CA GLN A 61 -11.73 -13.14 -2.33
C GLN A 61 -11.86 -12.39 -1.00
N GLY A 62 -10.79 -12.38 -0.19
CA GLY A 62 -10.73 -11.63 1.07
C GLY A 62 -10.19 -10.21 0.93
N LEU A 63 -10.03 -9.71 -0.30
CA LEU A 63 -9.43 -8.41 -0.58
C LEU A 63 -10.44 -7.42 -1.16
N GLU A 64 -10.38 -6.18 -0.70
CA GLU A 64 -11.21 -5.06 -1.16
C GLU A 64 -10.34 -3.85 -1.57
N VAL A 65 -10.92 -2.94 -2.36
CA VAL A 65 -10.32 -1.66 -2.77
C VAL A 65 -10.93 -0.52 -2.00
#